data_AF-A0AA39GYE3-F1
#
_entry.id   AF-A0AA39GYE3-F1
#
_cell.length_a   1.000
_cell.length_b   1.000
_cell.length_c   1.000
_cell.angle_alpha   90.00
_cell.angle_beta   90.00
_cell.angle_gamma   90.00
#
_symmetry.space_group_name_H-M   'P 1'
#
loop_
_entity.id
_entity.type
_entity.pdbx_description
1 polymer ?
#
loop_
_entity_poly.entity_id
_entity_poly.type
_entity_poly.pdbx_seq_one_letter_code
_entity_poly.pdbx_strand_id
1 'polypeptide(L)'
;MTLKTGVCSQCNGWHGYYPDRERVSTCDNLNNACSSTQFCVKIIDPIEENKGYSTFKSDCWYQTQLQVTPHNLTHVENNKCYRYIDNQVPPKQWMYCFCNDRDHCNSANGLKSAFVLTTAISLLYVIF
;
A
#
# COMPACT_ATOMS: atom_id res chain seq x y z
N MET A 1 -4.27 28.20 -1.65
CA MET A 1 -4.08 26.74 -1.77
C MET A 1 -5.33 26.07 -1.20
N THR A 2 -6.19 25.55 -2.05
CA THR A 2 -7.39 24.83 -1.61
C THR A 2 -6.96 23.43 -1.18
N LEU A 3 -7.06 23.11 0.11
CA LEU A 3 -6.84 21.76 0.61
C LEU A 3 -7.93 20.86 0.01
N LYS A 4 -7.59 20.11 -1.05
CA LYS A 4 -8.48 19.10 -1.60
C LYS A 4 -8.62 18.01 -0.53
N THR A 5 -9.79 17.94 0.09
CA THR A 5 -10.12 16.86 1.00
C THR A 5 -10.56 15.68 0.14
N GLY A 6 -9.83 14.57 0.19
CA GLY A 6 -10.17 13.33 -0.49
C GLY A 6 -10.77 12.33 0.49
N VAL A 7 -11.75 11.55 0.04
CA VAL A 7 -12.32 10.44 0.81
C VAL A 7 -11.48 9.19 0.55
N CYS A 8 -11.02 8.53 1.61
CA CYS A 8 -10.23 7.31 1.55
C CYS A 8 -11.04 6.13 2.10
N SER A 9 -10.73 4.94 1.62
CA SER A 9 -11.26 3.70 2.19
C SER A 9 -10.53 3.41 3.50
N GLN A 10 -11.28 3.00 4.53
CA GLN A 10 -10.75 2.59 5.84
C GLN A 10 -11.20 1.17 6.16
N CYS A 11 -10.35 0.18 5.88
CA CYS A 11 -10.78 -1.21 5.82
C CYS A 11 -9.60 -2.18 5.83
N ASN A 12 -9.90 -3.46 6.04
CA ASN A 12 -8.98 -4.57 5.80
C ASN A 12 -9.50 -5.41 4.62
N GLY A 13 -8.61 -5.82 3.72
CA GLY A 13 -8.96 -6.59 2.53
C GLY A 13 -7.84 -7.54 2.10
N TRP A 14 -8.04 -8.19 0.95
CA TRP A 14 -7.05 -9.06 0.32
C TRP A 14 -7.06 -8.95 -1.21
N HIS A 15 -5.94 -9.34 -1.83
CA HIS A 15 -5.76 -9.57 -3.28
C HIS A 15 -5.39 -11.03 -3.52
N GLY A 16 -5.75 -11.60 -4.67
CA GLY A 16 -5.39 -12.97 -5.03
C GLY A 16 -6.45 -14.02 -4.69
N TYR A 17 -6.06 -15.31 -4.75
CA TYR A 17 -6.98 -16.45 -4.66
C TYR A 17 -7.04 -17.02 -3.22
N TYR A 18 -8.09 -16.67 -2.47
CA TYR A 18 -8.64 -17.32 -1.22
C TYR A 18 -7.99 -17.00 0.16
N PRO A 19 -8.69 -17.06 1.35
CA PRO A 19 -9.67 -18.08 1.76
C PRO A 19 -11.13 -17.63 2.06
N ASP A 20 -12.06 -18.51 1.72
CA ASP A 20 -13.53 -18.52 1.90
C ASP A 20 -14.38 -17.52 1.10
N ARG A 21 -15.28 -18.08 0.25
CA ARG A 21 -16.20 -17.39 -0.68
C ARG A 21 -17.19 -16.44 0.01
N GLU A 22 -17.22 -16.42 1.34
CA GLU A 22 -18.27 -15.76 2.15
C GLU A 22 -17.81 -14.50 2.89
N ARG A 23 -16.52 -14.12 2.84
CA ARG A 23 -16.12 -12.80 3.35
C ARG A 23 -16.11 -11.82 2.19
N VAL A 24 -17.05 -10.88 2.20
CA VAL A 24 -16.93 -9.64 1.40
C VAL A 24 -15.75 -8.87 1.98
N SER A 25 -14.84 -8.37 1.13
CA SER A 25 -13.76 -7.51 1.61
C SER A 25 -14.40 -6.31 2.30
N THR A 26 -13.98 -5.98 3.52
CA THR A 26 -14.52 -4.77 4.17
C THR A 26 -14.21 -3.50 3.37
N CYS A 27 -13.26 -3.59 2.43
CA CYS A 27 -12.92 -2.55 1.47
C CYS A 27 -13.88 -2.43 0.29
N ASP A 28 -14.81 -3.36 0.11
CA ASP A 28 -15.90 -3.24 -0.87
C ASP A 28 -17.06 -2.40 -0.29
N ASN A 29 -17.09 -2.22 1.05
CA ASN A 29 -18.05 -1.35 1.72
C ASN A 29 -17.53 0.09 1.80
N LEU A 30 -18.02 0.95 0.91
CA LEU A 30 -17.63 2.37 0.84
C LEU A 30 -18.07 3.20 2.06
N ASN A 31 -18.94 2.69 2.93
CA ASN A 31 -19.36 3.39 4.14
C ASN A 31 -18.26 3.41 5.22
N ASN A 32 -17.29 2.50 5.13
CA ASN A 32 -16.10 2.53 6.00
C ASN A 32 -15.03 3.41 5.35
N ALA A 33 -15.17 4.70 5.55
CA ALA A 33 -14.35 5.72 4.92
C ALA A 33 -13.88 6.77 5.91
N CYS A 34 -12.80 7.46 5.55
CA CYS A 34 -12.25 8.58 6.31
C CYS A 34 -11.88 9.70 5.33
N SER A 35 -11.82 10.94 5.82
CA SER A 35 -11.37 12.09 5.03
C SER A 35 -9.92 12.41 5.33
N SER A 36 -9.11 12.60 4.29
CA SER A 36 -7.73 13.09 4.41
C SER A 36 -7.50 14.34 3.56
N THR A 37 -6.65 15.24 4.07
CA THR A 37 -6.16 16.41 3.35
C THR A 37 -4.80 16.18 2.67
N GLN A 38 -4.17 15.02 2.89
CA GLN A 38 -2.85 14.68 2.35
C GLN A 38 -2.95 13.50 1.39
N PHE A 39 -3.07 12.29 1.93
CA PHE A 39 -3.07 11.05 1.16
C PHE A 39 -4.02 10.00 1.74
N CYS A 40 -4.45 9.08 0.88
CA CYS A 40 -4.94 7.78 1.25
C CYS A 40 -3.78 6.78 1.19
N VAL A 41 -3.73 5.83 2.14
CA VAL A 41 -2.68 4.80 2.17
C VAL A 41 -3.29 3.41 2.05
N LYS A 42 -2.57 2.52 1.36
CA LYS A 42 -2.80 1.08 1.31
C LYS A 42 -1.52 0.38 1.77
N ILE A 43 -1.60 -0.28 2.91
CA ILE A 43 -0.51 -0.99 3.58
C ILE A 43 -0.70 -2.47 3.26
N ILE A 44 0.14 -2.99 2.37
CA ILE A 44 0.11 -4.40 1.99
C ILE A 44 0.99 -5.16 2.97
N ASP A 45 0.42 -6.18 3.61
CA ASP A 45 1.14 -7.04 4.52
C ASP A 45 2.24 -7.81 3.77
N PRO A 46 3.37 -8.13 4.44
CA PRO A 46 4.39 -8.99 3.89
C PRO A 46 3.78 -10.29 3.35
N ILE A 47 4.07 -10.57 2.09
CA ILE A 47 3.68 -11.82 1.45
C ILE A 47 4.58 -12.92 2.01
N GLU A 48 3.97 -13.90 2.67
CA GLU A 48 4.60 -15.21 2.83
C GLU A 48 4.68 -15.82 1.42
N GLU A 49 5.90 -16.14 0.94
CA GLU A 49 6.15 -16.61 -0.44
C GLU A 49 5.26 -17.78 -0.90
N ASN A 50 4.68 -18.53 0.05
CA ASN A 50 3.85 -19.70 -0.20
C ASN A 50 2.33 -19.42 -0.26
N LYS A 51 1.88 -18.16 -0.14
CA LYS A 51 0.46 -17.80 -0.16
C LYS A 51 0.04 -17.16 -1.50
N GLY A 52 -0.99 -17.72 -2.13
CA GLY A 52 -1.58 -17.21 -3.38
C GLY A 52 -2.43 -15.93 -3.23
N TYR A 53 -2.34 -15.26 -2.07
CA TYR A 53 -3.07 -14.05 -1.75
C TYR A 53 -2.21 -13.11 -0.87
N SER A 54 -2.49 -11.82 -0.92
CA SER A 54 -1.91 -10.81 -0.04
C SER A 54 -3.00 -10.06 0.72
N THR A 55 -2.82 -9.85 2.01
CA THR A 55 -3.71 -9.03 2.81
C THR A 55 -3.24 -7.58 2.81
N PHE A 56 -4.18 -6.66 3.02
CA PHE A 56 -3.85 -5.26 3.13
C PHE A 56 -4.80 -4.53 4.07
N LYS A 57 -4.30 -3.44 4.65
CA LYS A 57 -5.07 -2.43 5.36
C LYS A 57 -5.08 -1.14 4.55
N SER A 58 -6.24 -0.52 4.42
CA SER A 58 -6.41 0.80 3.83
C SER A 58 -6.82 1.80 4.91
N ASP A 59 -6.24 3.00 4.87
CA ASP A 59 -6.50 4.05 5.86
C ASP A 59 -6.26 5.46 5.31
N CYS A 60 -6.60 6.48 6.10
CA CYS A 60 -6.21 7.86 5.84
C CYS A 60 -4.79 8.13 6.32
N TRP A 61 -4.07 8.95 5.57
CA TRP A 61 -2.74 9.40 5.93
C TRP A 61 -2.69 10.92 6.00
N TYR A 62 -2.27 11.46 7.14
CA TYR A 62 -2.30 12.89 7.45
C TYR A 62 -0.92 13.55 7.42
N GLN A 63 0.14 12.78 7.18
CA GLN A 63 1.52 13.27 7.16
C GLN A 63 2.02 13.37 5.72
N THR A 64 3.03 14.19 5.49
CA THR A 64 3.73 14.27 4.19
C THR A 64 5.00 13.44 4.15
N GLN A 65 5.29 12.72 5.23
CA GLN A 65 6.52 11.96 5.41
C GLN A 65 6.19 10.56 5.92
N LEU A 66 7.06 9.60 5.62
CA LEU A 66 7.04 8.24 6.10
C LEU A 66 8.44 7.84 6.55
N GLN A 67 8.56 7.32 7.77
CA GLN A 67 9.79 6.74 8.27
C GLN A 67 9.90 5.29 7.75
N VAL A 68 10.48 5.11 6.56
CA VAL A 68 10.54 3.81 5.87
C VAL A 68 11.46 2.80 6.54
N THR A 69 12.48 3.27 7.25
CA THR A 69 13.30 2.47 8.16
C THR A 69 13.56 3.29 9.42
N PRO A 70 14.07 2.70 10.52
CA PRO A 70 14.33 3.44 11.76
C PRO A 70 15.20 4.71 11.58
N HIS A 71 16.00 4.80 10.52
CA HIS A 71 16.86 5.95 10.25
C HIS A 71 16.53 6.72 8.96
N ASN A 72 15.63 6.20 8.12
CA ASN A 72 15.30 6.85 6.85
C ASN A 72 13.88 7.41 6.87
N LEU A 73 13.80 8.73 6.75
CA LEU A 73 12.57 9.48 6.55
C LEU A 73 12.47 9.87 5.08
N THR A 74 11.34 9.56 4.44
CA THR A 74 11.09 9.90 3.03
C THR A 74 9.86 10.75 2.89
N HIS A 75 9.89 11.71 1.97
CA HIS A 75 8.69 12.46 1.58
C HIS A 75 7.74 11.54 0.79
N VAL A 76 6.46 11.59 1.15
CA VAL A 76 5.40 10.81 0.51
C VAL A 76 4.97 11.51 -0.77
N GLU A 77 4.94 10.76 -1.86
CA GLU A 77 4.48 11.21 -3.18
C GLU A 77 3.18 10.49 -3.57
N ASN A 78 2.34 11.20 -4.31
CA ASN A 78 1.12 10.62 -4.88
C ASN A 78 1.45 9.46 -5.84
N ASN A 79 0.67 8.38 -5.80
CA ASN A 79 0.83 7.19 -6.62
C ASN A 79 2.17 6.47 -6.48
N LYS A 80 2.82 6.59 -5.32
CA LYS A 80 4.10 5.94 -5.02
C LYS A 80 3.97 4.94 -3.88
N CYS A 81 4.75 3.87 -3.97
CA CYS A 81 4.84 2.83 -2.93
C CYS A 81 6.23 2.82 -2.30
N TYR A 82 6.27 2.60 -0.99
CA TYR A 82 7.49 2.58 -0.19
C TYR A 82 7.58 1.27 0.59
N ARG A 83 8.76 0.65 0.57
CA ARG A 83 9.06 -0.49 1.42
C ARG A 83 9.33 0.01 2.83
N TYR A 84 8.44 -0.32 3.75
CA TYR A 84 8.60 -0.05 5.18
C TYR A 84 9.22 -1.26 5.87
N ILE A 85 10.19 -1.03 6.74
CA ILE A 85 10.85 -2.05 7.56
C ILE A 85 10.71 -1.63 9.01
N ASP A 86 10.13 -2.49 9.84
CA ASP A 86 10.02 -2.21 11.28
C ASP A 86 11.37 -2.39 11.99
N ASN A 87 11.36 -2.10 13.29
CA ASN A 87 12.51 -2.26 14.18
C ASN A 87 12.47 -3.58 14.96
N GLN A 88 11.60 -4.54 14.58
CA GLN A 88 11.51 -5.83 15.26
C GLN A 88 12.66 -6.76 14.85
N VAL A 89 12.89 -7.82 15.64
CA VAL A 89 13.88 -8.85 15.37
C VAL A 89 13.18 -10.22 15.37
N PRO A 90 13.05 -10.92 14.23
CA PRO A 90 13.47 -10.50 12.88
C PRO A 90 12.60 -9.35 12.33
N PRO A 91 13.16 -8.47 11.49
CA PRO A 91 12.42 -7.34 10.93
C PRO A 91 11.36 -7.81 9.95
N LYS A 92 10.17 -7.22 10.04
CA LYS A 92 9.08 -7.42 9.09
C LYS A 92 9.05 -6.28 8.08
N GLN A 93 8.59 -6.58 6.87
CA GLN A 93 8.57 -5.64 5.76
C GLN A 93 7.15 -5.48 5.22
N TRP A 94 6.72 -4.24 4.98
CA TRP A 94 5.41 -3.93 4.41
C TRP A 94 5.59 -3.05 3.18
N MET A 95 4.55 -2.99 2.34
CA MET A 95 4.50 -2.03 1.24
C MET A 95 3.43 -0.98 1.51
N TYR A 96 3.85 0.28 1.67
CA TYR A 96 2.97 1.43 1.88
C TYR A 96 2.78 2.16 0.55
N CYS A 97 1.59 2.05 -0.04
CA CYS A 97 1.24 2.73 -1.29
C CYS A 97 0.31 3.92 -1.02
N PHE A 98 0.65 5.09 -1.54
CA PHE A 98 -0.09 6.34 -1.32
C PHE A 98 -0.77 6.83 -2.59
N CYS A 99 -1.94 7.45 -2.43
CA CYS A 99 -2.67 8.09 -3.52
C CYS A 99 -3.53 9.25 -3.00
N ASN A 100 -3.78 10.28 -3.82
CA ASN A 100 -4.66 11.40 -3.52
C ASN A 100 -5.34 12.00 -4.77
N ASP A 101 -5.31 11.26 -5.88
CA ASP A 101 -5.85 11.68 -7.17
C ASP A 101 -7.39 11.65 -7.20
N ARG A 102 -8.00 10.66 -6.53
CA ARG A 102 -9.45 10.44 -6.48
C ARG A 102 -9.91 9.86 -5.16
N ASP A 103 -11.21 9.93 -4.91
CA ASP A 103 -11.84 9.29 -3.77
C ASP A 103 -11.71 7.75 -3.87
N HIS A 104 -11.50 7.10 -2.72
CA HIS A 104 -11.30 5.67 -2.56
C HIS A 104 -10.18 5.09 -3.45
N CYS A 105 -9.17 5.90 -3.81
CA CYS A 105 -8.03 5.45 -4.58
C CYS A 105 -7.24 4.31 -3.90
N ASN A 106 -7.33 4.19 -2.58
CA ASN A 106 -6.71 3.13 -1.77
C ASN A 106 -7.60 1.89 -1.56
N SER A 107 -8.71 1.76 -2.29
CA SER A 107 -9.57 0.56 -2.25
C SER A 107 -8.86 -0.69 -2.78
N ALA A 108 -9.54 -1.83 -2.72
CA ALA A 108 -9.04 -3.09 -3.28
C ALA A 108 -8.57 -2.91 -4.74
N ASN A 109 -9.43 -2.36 -5.59
CA ASN A 109 -9.14 -2.19 -7.02
C ASN A 109 -8.46 -0.85 -7.39
N GLY A 110 -8.36 0.09 -6.45
CA GLY A 110 -7.98 1.47 -6.73
C GLY A 110 -6.47 1.67 -7.00
N LEU A 111 -5.62 1.02 -6.21
CA LEU A 111 -4.17 0.99 -6.43
C LEU A 111 -3.83 -0.31 -7.14
N LYS A 112 -3.55 -0.22 -8.45
CA LYS A 112 -2.82 -1.25 -9.17
C LYS A 112 -1.43 -1.29 -8.55
N SER A 113 -1.28 -2.10 -7.50
CA SER A 113 -0.02 -2.26 -6.79
C SER A 113 1.04 -2.55 -7.84
N ALA A 114 2.04 -1.67 -7.92
CA ALA A 114 3.18 -1.82 -8.79
C ALA A 114 4.07 -2.96 -8.27
N PHE A 115 3.51 -4.16 -8.16
CA PHE A 115 4.27 -5.40 -8.29
C PHE A 115 4.59 -5.58 -9.79
N VAL A 116 5.26 -4.59 -10.37
CA VAL A 116 6.13 -4.84 -11.50
C VAL A 116 7.43 -5.26 -10.85
N LEU A 117 7.63 -6.57 -10.78
CA LEU A 117 8.91 -7.18 -10.50
C LEU A 117 9.97 -6.47 -11.34
N THR A 118 10.78 -5.61 -10.73
CA THR A 118 12.06 -5.17 -11.27
C THR A 118 13.05 -6.33 -11.17
N THR A 119 12.73 -7.43 -11.86
CA THR A 119 13.61 -8.58 -12.08
C THR A 119 13.90 -8.68 -13.58
N ALA A 120 14.68 -7.73 -14.09
CA ALA A 120 15.49 -7.87 -15.29
C ALA A 120 16.15 -6.52 -15.57
N ILE A 121 17.46 -6.41 -15.33
CA ILE A 121 18.51 -5.66 -16.08
C ILE A 121 19.75 -5.61 -15.14
N SER A 122 20.21 -6.77 -14.68
CA SER A 122 21.57 -6.89 -14.08
C SER A 122 22.39 -8.00 -14.73
N LEU A 123 21.92 -8.56 -15.85
CA LEU A 123 22.59 -9.61 -16.62
C LEU A 123 23.26 -9.11 -17.91
N LEU A 124 23.52 -7.80 -18.03
CA LEU A 124 24.19 -7.23 -19.22
C LEU A 124 25.55 -6.57 -18.94
N TYR A 125 26.11 -6.71 -17.73
CA TYR A 125 27.46 -6.20 -17.40
C TYR A 125 28.46 -7.28 -16.97
N VAL A 126 28.20 -8.54 -17.30
CA VAL A 126 29.21 -9.59 -17.25
C VAL A 126 29.12 -10.33 -18.57
N ILE A 127 30.10 -10.09 -19.45
CA ILE A 127 30.53 -10.83 -20.64
C ILE A 127 30.78 -9.87 -21.83
N PHE A 128 32.09 -9.74 -22.13
CA PHE A 128 32.82 -8.97 -23.15
C PHE A 128 33.13 -7.50 -22.87
#